data_AF-A0A2R6DRC3-F1
#
_entry.id   AF-A0A2R6DRC3-F1
#
_cell.length_a   1.000
_cell.length_b   1.000
_cell.length_c   1.000
_cell.angle_alpha   90.00
_cell.angle_beta   90.00
_cell.angle_gamma   90.00
#
_symmetry.space_group_name_H-M   'P 1'
#
loop_
_entity.id
_entity.type
_entity.pdbx_description
1 polymer ?
#
loop_
_entity_poly.entity_id
_entity_poly.type
_entity_poly.pdbx_seq_one_letter_code
_entity_poly.pdbx_strand_id
1 'polypeptide(L)'
;MRAPLRNWALDVGVKFSDALTSGERFRKHCRLSGRLQSDEAPFVDVSDLDSLPPDVARAAVKGELLCGDDDDRREFDERIEALAEDAQSAERHRDVIRRVAEEGLRG
;
A
#
# COMPACT_ATOMS: atom_id res chain seq x y z
N MET A 1 -27.21 -9.92 -24.21
CA MET A 1 -26.44 -9.21 -23.17
C MET A 1 -25.42 -10.17 -22.58
N ARG A 2 -24.12 -9.93 -22.79
CA ARG A 2 -23.06 -10.67 -22.07
C ARG A 2 -22.94 -10.03 -20.69
N ALA A 3 -23.04 -10.83 -19.62
CA ALA A 3 -22.72 -10.36 -18.28
C ALA A 3 -21.24 -9.94 -18.24
N PRO A 4 -20.89 -8.77 -17.65
CA PRO A 4 -19.50 -8.39 -17.51
C PRO A 4 -18.80 -9.42 -16.61
N LEU A 5 -17.54 -9.74 -16.95
CA LEU A 5 -16.68 -10.64 -16.18
C LEU A 5 -16.49 -10.05 -14.77
N ARG A 6 -17.36 -10.46 -13.84
CA ARG A 6 -17.52 -9.94 -12.47
C ARG A 6 -16.40 -10.37 -11.51
N ASN A 7 -15.14 -10.44 -11.93
CA ASN A 7 -14.12 -11.02 -11.04
C ASN A 7 -12.70 -10.45 -11.13
N TRP A 8 -12.48 -9.31 -11.79
CA TRP A 8 -11.20 -8.63 -11.73
C TRP A 8 -11.41 -7.18 -11.30
N ALA A 9 -10.75 -6.79 -10.21
CA ALA A 9 -10.64 -5.42 -9.76
C ALA A 9 -9.37 -4.80 -10.35
N LEU A 10 -9.40 -3.49 -10.58
CA LEU A 10 -8.22 -2.71 -10.93
C LEU A 10 -7.73 -2.00 -9.67
N ASP A 11 -6.51 -2.31 -9.22
CA ASP A 11 -5.90 -1.65 -8.07
C ASP A 11 -5.12 -0.41 -8.50
N VAL A 12 -5.36 0.72 -7.83
CA VAL A 12 -4.70 2.01 -8.09
C VAL A 12 -4.11 2.54 -6.78
N GLY A 13 -2.79 2.52 -6.69
CA GLY A 13 -2.04 3.17 -5.62
C GLY A 13 -1.83 4.66 -5.89
N VAL A 14 -2.07 5.51 -4.89
CA VAL A 14 -1.84 6.95 -4.96
C VAL A 14 -0.88 7.38 -3.85
N LYS A 15 0.22 8.04 -4.24
CA LYS A 15 1.05 8.83 -3.32
C LYS A 15 0.50 10.25 -3.28
N PHE A 16 -0.06 10.65 -2.15
CA PHE A 16 -0.52 12.03 -1.96
C PHE A 16 0.66 12.94 -1.58
N SER A 17 0.49 14.24 -1.79
CA SER A 17 1.50 15.21 -1.34
C SER A 17 1.67 15.17 0.17
N ASP A 18 2.91 15.16 0.64
CA ASP A 18 3.28 15.22 2.06
C ASP A 18 2.84 16.53 2.74
N ALA A 19 2.48 17.56 1.97
CA ALA A 19 1.90 18.80 2.48
C ALA A 19 0.45 18.64 2.97
N LEU A 20 -0.21 17.53 2.63
CA LEU A 20 -1.58 17.26 3.03
C LEU A 20 -1.63 16.58 4.40
N THR A 21 -2.53 17.06 5.25
CA THR A 21 -2.88 16.36 6.49
C THR A 21 -3.54 15.00 6.18
N SER A 22 -3.48 14.05 7.11
CA SER A 22 -4.14 12.75 6.96
C SER A 22 -5.65 12.88 6.68
N GLY A 23 -6.32 13.87 7.28
CA GLY A 23 -7.74 14.13 7.03
C GLY A 23 -8.03 14.72 5.64
N GLU A 24 -7.09 15.45 5.04
CA GLU A 24 -7.21 15.91 3.65
C GLU A 24 -6.94 14.79 2.66
N ARG A 25 -5.93 13.95 2.93
CA ARG A 25 -5.64 12.75 2.14
C ARG A 25 -6.84 11.82 2.11
N PHE A 26 -7.41 11.49 3.28
CA PHE A 26 -8.62 10.67 3.40
C PHE A 26 -9.78 11.22 2.55
N ARG A 27 -10.09 12.52 2.66
CA ARG A 27 -11.18 13.14 1.87
C ARG A 27 -10.92 13.08 0.37
N LYS A 28 -9.68 13.30 -0.07
CA LYS A 28 -9.30 13.23 -1.49
C LYS A 28 -9.35 11.79 -2.00
N HIS A 29 -8.88 10.82 -1.20
CA HIS A 29 -8.96 9.39 -1.46
C HIS A 29 -10.40 8.92 -1.66
N CYS A 30 -11.31 9.21 -0.73
CA CYS A 30 -12.73 8.86 -0.89
C CYS A 30 -13.35 9.50 -2.14
N ARG A 31 -13.03 10.76 -2.43
CA ARG A 31 -13.53 11.47 -3.61
C ARG A 31 -13.01 10.85 -4.91
N LEU A 32 -11.74 10.44 -4.94
CA LEU A 32 -11.13 9.80 -6.11
C LEU A 32 -11.73 8.41 -6.32
N SER A 33 -11.83 7.60 -5.26
CA SER A 33 -12.46 6.28 -5.30
C SER A 33 -13.87 6.36 -5.87
N GLY A 34 -14.71 7.27 -5.36
CA GLY A 34 -16.09 7.44 -5.87
C GLY A 34 -16.16 7.94 -7.31
N ARG A 35 -15.17 8.70 -7.78
CA ARG A 35 -15.13 9.21 -9.17
C ARG A 35 -14.68 8.17 -10.20
N LEU A 36 -13.86 7.21 -9.76
CA LEU A 36 -13.37 6.15 -10.64
C LEU A 36 -14.36 4.99 -10.78
N GLN A 37 -15.39 4.92 -9.93
CA GLN A 37 -16.43 3.90 -10.07
C GLN A 37 -17.35 4.18 -11.26
N SER A 38 -17.62 3.15 -12.04
CA SER A 38 -18.57 3.17 -13.15
C SER A 38 -19.19 1.78 -13.33
N ASP A 39 -20.48 1.72 -13.65
CA ASP A 39 -21.18 0.47 -13.97
C ASP A 39 -20.71 -0.16 -15.30
N GLU A 40 -20.04 0.64 -16.14
CA GLU A 40 -19.53 0.25 -17.46
C GLU A 40 -18.04 -0.15 -17.44
N ALA A 41 -17.38 -0.05 -16.27
CA ALA A 41 -15.97 -0.35 -16.09
C ALA A 41 -15.75 -1.40 -14.98
N PRO A 42 -14.56 -2.01 -14.89
CA PRO A 42 -14.19 -2.82 -13.74
C PRO A 42 -14.23 -2.01 -12.44
N PHE A 43 -14.45 -2.69 -11.32
CA PHE A 43 -14.30 -2.07 -10.01
C PHE A 43 -12.87 -1.58 -9.83
N VAL A 44 -12.71 -0.35 -9.32
CA VAL A 44 -11.39 0.24 -9.06
C VAL A 44 -11.18 0.33 -7.56
N ASP A 45 -10.21 -0.43 -7.04
CA ASP A 45 -9.74 -0.23 -5.67
C ASP A 45 -8.69 0.89 -5.67
N VAL A 46 -8.88 1.89 -4.81
CA VAL A 46 -7.93 3.00 -4.68
C VAL A 46 -7.31 2.91 -3.32
N SER A 47 -6.00 2.98 -3.23
CA SER A 47 -5.24 2.89 -1.98
C SER A 47 -4.31 4.10 -1.82
N ASP A 48 -4.30 4.70 -0.63
CA ASP A 48 -3.29 5.70 -0.24
C ASP A 48 -2.00 4.96 0.17
N LEU A 49 -0.97 5.05 -0.66
CA LEU A 49 0.27 4.27 -0.50
C LEU A 49 0.98 4.54 0.84
N ASP A 50 0.88 5.75 1.38
CA ASP A 50 1.48 6.12 2.67
C ASP A 50 0.70 5.56 3.88
N SER A 51 -0.50 5.02 3.65
CA SER A 51 -1.34 4.40 4.70
C SER A 51 -1.27 2.88 4.70
N LEU A 52 -0.67 2.28 3.66
CA LEU A 52 -0.56 0.84 3.52
C LEU A 52 0.52 0.27 4.46
N PRO A 53 0.36 -0.98 4.91
CA PRO A 53 1.47 -1.74 5.48
C PRO A 53 2.68 -1.75 4.54
N PRO A 54 3.93 -1.63 5.04
CA PRO A 54 5.11 -1.50 4.19
C PRO A 54 5.29 -2.63 3.16
N ASP A 55 4.93 -3.85 3.52
CA ASP A 55 4.97 -5.02 2.63
C ASP A 55 3.95 -4.92 1.48
N VAL A 56 2.76 -4.41 1.78
CA VAL A 56 1.69 -4.16 0.79
C VAL A 56 2.06 -2.98 -0.10
N ALA A 57 2.56 -1.88 0.46
CA ALA A 57 3.08 -0.75 -0.32
C ALA A 57 4.21 -1.19 -1.26
N ARG A 58 5.14 -2.02 -0.77
CA ARG A 58 6.23 -2.59 -1.57
C ARG A 58 5.73 -3.44 -2.74
N ALA A 59 4.63 -4.17 -2.57
CA ALA A 59 4.02 -4.87 -3.68
C ALA A 59 3.37 -3.90 -4.68
N ALA A 60 2.68 -2.87 -4.18
CA ALA A 60 1.97 -1.89 -5.01
C ALA A 60 2.90 -1.05 -5.90
N VAL A 61 4.08 -0.66 -5.40
CA VAL A 61 5.04 0.15 -6.18
C VAL A 61 5.64 -0.58 -7.38
N LYS A 62 5.57 -1.92 -7.43
CA LYS A 62 6.01 -2.72 -8.59
C LYS A 62 5.05 -2.64 -9.79
N GLY A 63 3.94 -1.93 -9.65
CA GLY A 63 3.00 -1.64 -10.73
C GLY A 63 3.52 -0.59 -11.71
N GLU A 64 2.68 -0.23 -12.68
CA GLU A 64 2.98 0.79 -13.67
C GLU A 64 2.74 2.21 -13.11
N LEU A 65 3.62 3.17 -13.43
CA LEU A 65 3.39 4.58 -13.14
C LEU A 65 2.40 5.18 -14.14
N LEU A 66 1.21 5.53 -13.67
CA LEU A 66 0.16 6.11 -14.51
C LEU A 66 0.29 7.64 -14.68
N CYS A 67 0.80 8.32 -13.66
CA CYS A 67 0.92 9.78 -13.61
C CYS A 67 1.91 10.19 -12.52
N GLY A 68 2.72 11.20 -12.80
CA GLY A 68 3.72 11.74 -11.87
C GLY A 68 5.06 11.91 -12.56
N ASP A 69 6.10 12.06 -11.74
CA ASP A 69 7.48 12.20 -12.15
C ASP A 69 8.27 10.92 -11.81
N ASP A 70 9.20 10.52 -12.69
CA ASP A 70 9.99 9.30 -12.52
C ASP A 70 11.02 9.41 -11.38
N ASP A 71 11.51 10.62 -11.07
CA ASP A 71 12.40 10.85 -9.94
C ASP A 71 11.62 10.76 -8.62
N ASP A 72 10.42 11.37 -8.55
CA ASP A 72 9.51 11.24 -7.41
C ASP A 72 9.13 9.76 -7.18
N ARG A 73 8.89 9.01 -8.27
CA ARG A 73 8.63 7.56 -8.21
C ARG A 73 9.82 6.82 -7.61
N ARG A 74 11.03 7.07 -8.12
CA ARG A 74 12.24 6.38 -7.66
C ARG A 74 12.52 6.64 -6.18
N GLU A 75 12.42 7.90 -5.74
CA GLU A 75 12.61 8.26 -4.33
C GLU A 75 11.59 7.54 -3.43
N PHE A 76 10.34 7.48 -3.87
CA PHE A 76 9.30 6.78 -3.12
C PHE A 76 9.55 5.26 -3.04
N ASP A 77 9.96 4.64 -4.14
CA ASP A 77 10.24 3.21 -4.19
C ASP A 77 11.42 2.83 -3.25
N GLU A 78 12.49 3.63 -3.25
CA GLU A 78 13.63 3.46 -2.33
C GLU A 78 13.21 3.57 -0.87
N ARG A 79 12.37 4.57 -0.54
CA ARG A 79 11.81 4.75 0.81
C ARG A 79 10.98 3.54 1.23
N ILE A 80 10.13 3.01 0.35
CA ILE A 80 9.26 1.87 0.67
C ILE A 80 10.08 0.58 0.86
N GLU A 81 11.13 0.35 0.07
CA GLU A 81 11.99 -0.83 0.27
C GLU A 81 12.69 -0.76 1.64
N ALA A 82 13.25 0.39 2.00
CA ALA A 82 13.87 0.58 3.32
C ALA A 82 12.88 0.33 4.47
N LEU A 83 11.67 0.87 4.39
CA LEU A 83 10.62 0.64 5.38
C LEU A 83 10.21 -0.84 5.48
N ALA A 84 10.15 -1.54 4.36
CA ALA A 84 9.80 -2.95 4.31
C ALA A 84 10.92 -3.84 4.89
N GLU A 85 12.19 -3.50 4.67
CA GLU A 85 13.34 -4.17 5.27
C GLU A 85 13.38 -3.99 6.79
N ASP A 86 13.16 -2.76 7.27
CA ASP A 86 13.09 -2.44 8.70
C ASP A 86 11.94 -3.19 9.39
N ALA A 87 10.76 -3.22 8.78
CA ALA A 87 9.61 -3.95 9.31
C ALA A 87 9.90 -5.46 9.43
N GLN A 88 10.52 -6.06 8.43
CA GLN A 88 10.94 -7.47 8.46
C GLN A 88 12.02 -7.72 9.53
N SER A 89 12.96 -6.79 9.69
CA SER A 89 13.98 -6.87 10.73
C SER A 89 13.35 -6.84 12.12
N ALA A 90 12.42 -5.91 12.37
CA ALA A 90 11.72 -5.81 13.63
C ALA A 90 10.93 -7.09 13.97
N GLU A 91 10.27 -7.70 12.98
CA GLU A 91 9.54 -8.96 13.19
C GLU A 91 10.47 -10.11 13.55
N ARG A 92 11.60 -10.27 12.86
CA ARG A 92 12.62 -11.26 13.20
C ARG A 92 13.14 -11.10 14.63
N HIS A 93 13.35 -9.87 15.09
CA HIS A 93 13.77 -9.62 16.47
C HIS A 93 12.69 -10.00 17.48
N ARG A 94 11.40 -9.72 17.19
CA ARG A 94 10.29 -10.13 18.05
C ARG A 94 10.19 -11.66 18.16
N ASP A 95 10.40 -12.38 17.07
CA ASP A 95 10.39 -13.84 17.08
C ASP A 95 11.54 -14.43 17.90
N VAL A 96 12.74 -13.84 17.83
CA VAL A 96 13.87 -14.23 18.69
C VAL A 96 13.53 -14.03 20.17
N ILE A 97 12.98 -12.86 20.54
CA ILE A 97 12.58 -12.58 21.92
C ILE A 97 11.50 -13.56 22.39
N ARG A 98 10.48 -13.82 21.55
CA ARG A 98 9.42 -14.79 21.87
C ARG A 98 9.99 -16.18 22.10
N ARG A 99 10.90 -16.65 21.25
CA ARG A 99 11.55 -17.96 21.40
C ARG A 99 12.36 -18.06 22.69
N VAL A 100 13.14 -17.03 23.03
CA VAL A 100 13.90 -16.98 24.28
C VAL A 100 12.97 -17.02 25.49
N ALA A 101 11.84 -16.30 25.45
CA ALA A 101 10.84 -16.35 26.52
C ALA A 101 10.20 -17.75 26.66
N GLU A 102 9.86 -18.41 25.56
CA GLU A 102 9.27 -19.76 25.56
C GLU A 102 10.26 -20.83 26.04
N GLU A 103 11.55 -20.73 25.68
CA GLU A 103 12.60 -21.63 26.15
C GLU A 103 12.92 -21.38 27.64
N GLY A 104 12.93 -20.13 28.09
CA GLY A 104 13.18 -19.76 29.49
C GLY A 104 12.04 -20.07 30.46
N LEU A 105 10.81 -20.21 29.98
CA LEU A 105 9.64 -20.60 30.79
C LEU A 105 9.52 -22.13 31.01
N ARG A 106 10.37 -22.94 30.37
CA ARG A 106 10.44 -24.40 30.55
C ARG A 106 11.56 -24.84 31.50
N GLY A 107 12.24 -23.90 32.15
CA GLY A 107 13.24 -24.14 33.21
C GLY A 107 12.62 -24.24 34.59
#